data_AF-A0A1S8XD73-F1
#
_entry.id   AF-A0A1S8XD73-F1
#
_cell.length_a   1.000
_cell.length_b   1.000
_cell.length_c   1.000
_cell.angle_alpha   90.00
_cell.angle_beta   90.00
_cell.angle_gamma   90.00
#
_symmetry.space_group_name_H-M   'P 1'
#
loop_
_entity.id
_entity.type
_entity.pdbx_description
1 polymer ?
#
loop_
_entity_poly.entity_id
_entity_poly.type
_entity_poly.pdbx_seq_one_letter_code
_entity_poly.pdbx_strand_id
1 'polypeptide(L)'
;MQYSDGLTIEQLQNGFLLRINNKNLFDFLWVKFAKDFGHERFMTNVSVNSSDYRIHIRDLEAHVLDLDLERIPPHSLNQYV
;
A
#
# COMPACT_ATOMS: atom_id res chain seq x y z
N MET A 1 -4.89 -6.30 -8.52
CA MET A 1 -5.36 -5.17 -9.34
C MET A 1 -4.24 -4.13 -9.44
N GLN A 2 -3.98 -3.57 -10.61
CA GLN A 2 -3.07 -2.43 -10.74
C GLN A 2 -3.85 -1.15 -10.40
N TYR A 3 -3.41 -0.42 -9.38
CA TYR A 3 -4.12 0.76 -8.87
C TYR A 3 -3.52 2.06 -9.42
N SER A 4 -2.20 2.08 -9.63
CA SER A 4 -1.49 3.11 -10.38
C SER A 4 -0.26 2.49 -11.06
N ASP A 5 0.47 3.27 -11.85
CA ASP A 5 1.71 2.81 -12.51
C ASP A 5 2.81 2.40 -11.49
N GLY A 6 2.70 2.88 -10.25
CA GLY A 6 3.64 2.58 -9.17
C GLY A 6 3.14 1.61 -8.10
N LEU A 7 1.83 1.30 -8.09
CA LEU A 7 1.18 0.50 -7.05
C LEU A 7 0.33 -0.62 -7.64
N THR A 8 0.70 -1.85 -7.30
CA THR A 8 -0.12 -3.05 -7.53
C THR A 8 -0.59 -3.61 -6.19
N ILE A 9 -1.85 -4.01 -6.11
CA ILE A 9 -2.45 -4.59 -4.91
C ILE A 9 -2.81 -6.04 -5.20
N GLU A 10 -2.34 -6.93 -4.34
CA GLU A 10 -2.65 -8.36 -4.36
C GLU A 10 -3.46 -8.71 -3.11
N GLN A 11 -4.59 -9.38 -3.30
CA GLN A 11 -5.43 -9.86 -2.21
C GLN A 11 -4.90 -11.21 -1.72
N LEU A 12 -4.69 -11.34 -0.42
CA LEU A 12 -4.26 -12.56 0.26
C LEU A 12 -5.42 -13.11 1.11
N GLN A 13 -5.29 -14.35 1.60
CA GLN A 13 -6.32 -14.96 2.45
C GLN A 13 -6.67 -14.12 3.69
N ASN A 14 -5.68 -13.48 4.32
CA ASN A 14 -5.84 -12.71 5.55
C ASN A 14 -5.37 -11.25 5.41
N GLY A 15 -5.50 -10.65 4.23
CA GLY A 15 -5.12 -9.25 4.03
C GLY A 15 -4.69 -8.91 2.60
N PHE A 16 -3.76 -7.96 2.49
CA PHE A 16 -3.33 -7.40 1.21
C PHE A 16 -1.83 -7.23 1.15
N LEU A 17 -1.27 -7.45 -0.04
CA LEU A 17 0.10 -7.13 -0.37
C LEU A 17 0.11 -5.95 -1.34
N LEU A 18 0.64 -4.82 -0.88
CA LEU A 18 0.92 -3.66 -1.72
C LEU A 18 2.33 -3.84 -2.27
N ARG A 19 2.44 -3.96 -3.59
CA ARG A 19 3.69 -4.03 -4.34
C ARG A 19 3.96 -2.69 -4.99
N ILE A 20 5.12 -2.12 -4.66
CA ILE A 20 5.45 -0.73 -4.92
C ILE A 20 6.83 -0.68 -5.58
N ASN A 21 6.91 -0.12 -6.78
CA ASN A 21 8.17 -0.10 -7.55
C ASN A 21 9.06 1.13 -7.27
N ASN A 22 8.57 2.10 -6.49
CA ASN A 22 9.27 3.35 -6.19
C ASN A 22 9.40 3.58 -4.67
N LYS A 23 10.61 3.95 -4.21
CA LYS A 23 10.87 4.17 -2.77
C LYS A 23 10.06 5.32 -2.18
N ASN A 24 9.93 6.44 -2.89
CA ASN A 24 9.20 7.60 -2.40
C ASN A 24 7.70 7.31 -2.29
N LEU A 25 7.16 6.55 -3.25
CA LEU A 25 5.80 6.04 -3.17
C LEU A 25 5.64 5.09 -1.97
N PHE A 26 6.63 4.23 -1.71
CA PHE A 26 6.62 3.38 -0.52
C PHE A 26 6.60 4.19 0.78
N ASP A 27 7.50 5.16 0.93
CA ASP A 27 7.57 5.99 2.14
C ASP A 27 6.27 6.78 2.35
N PHE A 28 5.70 7.32 1.26
CA PHE A 28 4.41 8.02 1.27
C PHE A 28 3.28 7.09 1.74
N LEU A 29 3.12 5.93 1.09
CA LEU A 29 2.06 4.98 1.41
C LEU A 29 2.24 4.40 2.81
N TRP A 30 3.48 4.15 3.25
CA TRP A 30 3.76 3.69 4.60
C TRP A 30 3.23 4.67 5.63
N VAL A 31 3.57 5.96 5.49
CA VAL A 31 3.08 7.00 6.41
C VAL A 31 1.57 7.16 6.31
N LYS A 32 1.03 7.16 5.09
CA LYS A 32 -0.41 7.33 4.83
C LYS A 32 -1.23 6.24 5.52
N PHE A 33 -0.94 4.97 5.26
CA PHE A 33 -1.66 3.85 5.86
C PHE A 33 -1.40 3.74 7.36
N ALA A 34 -0.17 3.95 7.82
CA ALA A 34 0.15 3.79 9.24
C ALA A 34 -0.47 4.89 10.12
N LYS A 35 -0.35 6.15 9.69
CA LYS A 35 -0.73 7.32 10.51
C LYS A 35 -2.07 7.91 10.14
N ASP A 36 -2.28 8.22 8.87
CA ASP A 36 -3.50 8.93 8.44
C ASP A 36 -4.72 8.01 8.51
N PHE A 37 -4.55 6.73 8.16
CA PHE A 37 -5.60 5.72 8.22
C PHE A 37 -5.55 4.83 9.48
N GLY A 38 -4.45 4.89 10.24
CA GLY A 38 -4.34 4.23 11.55
C GLY A 38 -4.07 2.71 11.50
N HIS A 39 -3.45 2.21 10.43
CA HIS A 39 -3.23 0.78 10.22
C HIS A 39 -1.87 0.26 10.66
N GLU A 40 -1.07 1.04 11.39
CA GLU A 40 0.31 0.70 11.75
C GLU A 40 0.46 -0.72 12.34
N ARG A 41 -0.45 -1.13 13.23
CA ARG A 41 -0.44 -2.45 13.88
C ARG A 41 -0.67 -3.64 12.93
N PHE A 42 -1.26 -3.37 11.76
CA PHE A 42 -1.60 -4.37 10.75
C PHE A 42 -0.53 -4.47 9.65
N MET A 43 0.36 -3.49 9.59
CA MET A 43 1.33 -3.32 8.52
C MET A 43 2.65 -3.99 8.84
N THR A 44 3.30 -4.54 7.81
CA THR A 44 4.66 -5.08 7.90
C THR A 44 5.41 -4.80 6.60
N ASN A 45 6.62 -4.27 6.70
CA ASN A 45 7.51 -4.15 5.55
C ASN A 45 8.08 -5.53 5.24
N VAL A 46 7.71 -6.08 4.08
CA VAL A 46 8.15 -7.41 3.60
C VAL A 46 8.96 -7.31 2.32
N SER A 47 9.69 -6.20 2.15
CA SER A 47 10.55 -5.96 0.98
C SER A 47 11.82 -6.83 0.96
N VAL A 48 12.08 -7.60 2.03
CA VAL A 48 13.27 -8.45 2.17
C VAL A 48 13.30 -9.49 1.03
N ASN A 49 14.44 -9.60 0.34
CA ASN A 49 14.67 -10.49 -0.81
C ASN A 49 13.82 -10.19 -2.07
N SER A 50 13.28 -8.98 -2.19
CA SER A 50 12.56 -8.56 -3.39
C SER A 50 13.24 -7.39 -4.10
N SER A 51 13.05 -7.32 -5.43
CA SER A 51 13.44 -6.18 -6.25
C SER A 51 12.46 -5.00 -6.15
N ASP A 52 11.26 -5.22 -5.62
CA ASP A 52 10.22 -4.21 -5.37
C ASP A 52 9.98 -4.00 -3.86
N TYR A 53 9.46 -2.83 -3.48
CA TYR A 53 9.05 -2.52 -2.11
C TYR A 53 7.68 -3.15 -1.82
N ARG A 54 7.49 -3.64 -0.60
CA ARG A 54 6.29 -4.38 -0.24
C ARG A 54 5.77 -4.04 1.16
N ILE A 55 4.48 -3.76 1.24
CA ILE A 55 3.75 -3.61 2.50
C ILE A 55 2.71 -4.73 2.56
N HIS A 56 2.82 -5.59 3.57
CA HIS A 56 1.77 -6.55 3.91
C HIS A 56 0.87 -5.92 4.96
N ILE A 57 -0.43 -5.84 4.67
CA ILE A 57 -1.46 -5.36 5.60
C ILE A 57 -2.36 -6.54 5.95
N ARG A 58 -2.33 -6.99 7.20
CA ARG A 58 -3.10 -8.14 7.69
C ARG A 58 -4.39 -7.70 8.37
N ASP A 59 -5.37 -8.60 8.41
CA ASP A 59 -6.61 -8.43 9.18
C ASP A 59 -7.39 -7.14 8.84
N LEU A 60 -7.14 -6.56 7.67
CA LEU A 60 -7.88 -5.43 7.13
C LEU A 60 -8.97 -5.96 6.20
N GLU A 61 -10.19 -5.43 6.33
CA GLU A 61 -11.27 -5.78 5.43
C GLU A 61 -11.11 -5.07 4.08
N ALA A 62 -11.48 -5.74 2.98
CA ALA A 62 -11.33 -5.20 1.62
C ALA A 62 -11.99 -3.85 1.43
N HIS A 63 -13.21 -3.69 1.96
CA HIS A 63 -13.95 -2.44 1.84
C HIS A 63 -13.26 -1.27 2.55
N VAL A 64 -12.47 -1.52 3.60
CA VAL A 64 -11.70 -0.48 4.30
C VAL A 64 -10.50 -0.06 3.45
N LEU A 65 -9.79 -1.03 2.84
CA LEU A 65 -8.70 -0.72 1.92
C LEU A 65 -9.18 0.10 0.72
N ASP A 66 -10.33 -0.26 0.13
CA ASP A 66 -10.89 0.46 -1.01
C ASP A 66 -11.22 1.91 -0.64
N LEU A 67 -11.85 2.13 0.53
CA LEU A 67 -12.15 3.48 1.03
C LEU A 67 -10.88 4.31 1.30
N ASP A 68 -9.83 3.70 1.85
CA ASP A 68 -8.56 4.37 2.08
C ASP A 68 -7.90 4.79 0.78
N LEU A 69 -7.92 3.91 -0.22
CA LEU A 69 -7.37 4.16 -1.55
C LEU A 69 -8.12 5.26 -2.30
N GLU A 70 -9.46 5.32 -2.20
CA GLU A 70 -10.27 6.41 -2.76
C GLU A 70 -9.94 7.77 -2.15
N ARG A 71 -9.49 7.78 -0.89
CA ARG A 71 -9.06 9.00 -0.18
C ARG A 71 -7.64 9.44 -0.52
N ILE A 72 -6.88 8.65 -1.28
CA ILE A 72 -5.57 9.06 -1.80
C ILE A 72 -5.79 9.75 -3.14
N PRO A 73 -5.47 11.06 -3.26
CA PRO A 73 -5.62 11.75 -4.53
C PRO A 73 -4.79 11.09 -5.65
N PRO A 74 -5.31 10.92 -6.87
CA PRO A 74 -4.60 10.24 -7.96
C PRO A 74 -3.22 10.86 -8.27
N HIS A 75 -3.11 12.18 -8.21
CA HIS A 75 -1.84 12.89 -8.41
C HIS A 75 -0.77 12.53 -7.37
N SER A 76 -1.18 12.17 -6.13
CA SER A 76 -0.25 11.78 -5.07
C SER A 76 0.41 10.43 -5.32
N LEU A 77 -0.23 9.56 -6.11
CA LEU A 77 0.29 8.25 -6.50
C LEU A 77 1.16 8.33 -7.75
N ASN A 78 0.75 9.15 -8.73
CA ASN A 78 1.40 9.22 -10.03
C ASN A 78 2.61 10.16 -10.07
N GLN A 79 2.80 11.02 -9.08
CA GLN A 79 3.99 11.90 -8.98
C GLN A 79 5.31 11.13 -8.73
N TYR A 80 5.23 9.83 -8.44
CA TYR A 80 6.39 8.97 -8.14
C TYR A 80 6.59 7.87 -9.19
N VAL A 81 5.92 7.99 -10.32
CA VAL A 81 5.99 7.09 -11.47
C VAL A 81 6.99 7.63 -12.48
#